data_AF-A0A935U2A9-F1
#
_entry.id   AF-A0A935U2A9-F1
#
_cell.length_a   1.000
_cell.length_b   1.000
_cell.length_c   1.000
_cell.angle_alpha   90.00
_cell.angle_beta   90.00
_cell.angle_gamma   90.00
#
_symmetry.space_group_name_H-M   'P 1'
#
loop_
_entity.id
_entity.type
_entity.pdbx_description
1 polymer ?
#
loop_
_entity_poly.entity_id
_entity_poly.type
_entity_poly.pdbx_seq_one_letter_code
_entity_poly.pdbx_strand_id
1 'polypeptide(L)'
;MKLLTSWPVPVFLAILFAVLISTSNASTAGTLAALFGLSLVLILWGAFRELSAHAEISRALSIGDSAGATKLADAQLGRRRGKRRGPFFIYRAMAHELGGRWQQALQDLDEAKPREPRGGAASWRLAAACLRVSAWCELGQVPAARQLFDAEVAPRLATPGDAGSLLAQLALGRLLLAEGELGGAERQLTPLSRNVRLGPAQRAQAFHCLAQVARQTGDAEAAARLQAQAAALAPGSVFASAMAPTLASATATATATATAAATLADAAAPLG
;
A
#
# COMPACT_ATOMS: atom_id res chain seq x y z
N MET A 1 9.23 -15.22 -19.88
CA MET A 1 8.78 -13.81 -20.10
C MET A 1 9.87 -12.74 -20.05
N LYS A 2 11.07 -12.95 -19.47
CA LYS A 2 12.12 -11.90 -19.38
C LYS A 2 12.71 -11.44 -20.73
N LEU A 3 12.68 -12.29 -21.76
CA LEU A 3 13.19 -11.97 -23.10
C LEU A 3 12.31 -10.94 -23.84
N LEU A 4 10.98 -11.01 -23.70
CA LEU A 4 10.05 -10.09 -24.36
C LEU A 4 10.07 -8.66 -23.79
N THR A 5 10.54 -8.50 -22.54
CA THR A 5 10.65 -7.19 -21.86
C THR A 5 12.03 -6.54 -21.99
N SER A 6 12.97 -7.23 -22.64
CA SER A 6 14.33 -6.75 -22.84
C SER A 6 14.40 -5.75 -24.01
N TRP A 7 15.27 -4.74 -23.88
CA TRP A 7 15.55 -3.73 -24.92
C TRP A 7 15.99 -4.24 -26.31
N PRO A 8 16.60 -5.44 -26.47
CA PRO A 8 17.00 -5.94 -27.78
C PRO A 8 15.84 -6.07 -28.78
N VAL A 9 14.62 -6.39 -28.31
CA VAL A 9 13.47 -6.64 -29.20
C VAL A 9 13.08 -5.41 -30.03
N PRO A 10 12.77 -4.24 -29.43
CA PRO A 10 12.43 -3.05 -30.22
C PRO A 10 13.62 -2.52 -31.04
N VAL A 11 14.85 -2.68 -30.56
CA VAL A 11 16.05 -2.26 -31.30
C VAL A 11 16.23 -3.12 -32.54
N PHE A 12 16.11 -4.45 -32.41
CA PHE A 12 16.18 -5.37 -33.53
C PHE A 12 15.06 -5.10 -34.55
N LEU A 13 13.83 -4.86 -34.07
CA LEU A 13 12.71 -4.51 -34.94
C LEU A 13 12.96 -3.18 -35.69
N ALA A 14 13.51 -2.17 -35.02
CA ALA A 14 13.87 -0.90 -35.63
C ALA A 14 14.96 -1.05 -36.70
N ILE A 15 15.98 -1.88 -36.43
CA ILE A 15 17.03 -2.21 -37.41
C ILE A 15 16.42 -2.94 -38.61
N LEU A 16 15.55 -3.93 -38.39
CA LEU A 16 14.87 -4.66 -39.45
C LEU A 16 14.03 -3.71 -40.33
N PHE A 17 13.29 -2.79 -39.72
CA PHE A 17 12.53 -1.76 -40.43
C PHE A 17 13.43 -0.82 -41.23
N ALA A 18 14.55 -0.38 -40.66
CA ALA A 18 15.52 0.47 -41.35
C ALA A 18 16.12 -0.25 -42.59
N VAL A 19 16.46 -1.53 -42.47
CA VAL A 19 16.94 -2.35 -43.58
C VAL A 19 15.87 -2.50 -44.67
N LEU A 20 14.62 -2.78 -44.28
CA LEU A 20 13.50 -2.92 -45.22
C LEU A 20 13.23 -1.62 -46.00
N ILE A 21 13.29 -0.47 -45.32
CA ILE A 21 13.12 0.85 -45.96
C ILE A 21 14.28 1.08 -46.94
N SER A 22 15.53 0.79 -46.53
CA SER A 22 16.70 1.00 -47.37
C SER A 22 16.73 0.13 -48.63
N THR A 23 16.12 -1.07 -48.60
CA THR A 23 16.17 -2.01 -49.72
C THR A 23 14.95 -1.94 -50.64
N SER A 24 13.84 -1.34 -50.20
CA SER A 24 12.55 -1.44 -50.89
C SER A 24 12.32 -0.44 -52.04
N ASN A 25 13.28 0.43 -52.40
CA ASN A 25 13.05 1.55 -53.33
C ASN A 25 11.72 2.28 -53.04
N ALA A 26 11.36 2.38 -51.76
CA ALA A 26 10.07 2.91 -51.36
C ALA A 26 9.95 4.38 -51.77
N SER A 27 8.78 4.75 -52.28
CA SER A 27 8.45 6.15 -52.49
C SER A 27 8.51 6.91 -51.15
N THR A 28 8.62 8.25 -51.21
CA THR A 28 8.59 9.10 -50.01
C THR A 28 7.37 8.82 -49.13
N ALA A 29 6.22 8.56 -49.74
CA ALA A 29 5.00 8.17 -49.03
C ALA A 29 5.14 6.82 -48.30
N GLY A 30 5.75 5.82 -48.95
CA GLY A 30 6.03 4.52 -48.33
C GLY A 30 6.99 4.62 -47.15
N THR A 31 8.01 5.46 -47.27
CA THR A 31 8.97 5.73 -46.17
C THR A 31 8.29 6.39 -44.97
N LEU A 32 7.45 7.41 -45.21
CA LEU A 32 6.70 8.08 -44.13
C LEU A 32 5.73 7.14 -43.43
N ALA A 33 5.02 6.28 -44.17
CA ALA A 33 4.14 5.27 -43.59
C ALA A 33 4.91 4.27 -42.73
N ALA A 34 6.09 3.82 -43.18
CA ALA A 34 6.93 2.90 -42.43
C ALA A 34 7.47 3.52 -41.12
N LEU A 35 7.92 4.79 -41.17
CA LEU A 35 8.36 5.53 -39.98
C LEU A 35 7.23 5.73 -38.98
N PHE A 36 6.03 6.06 -39.47
CA PHE A 36 4.84 6.15 -38.63
C PHE A 36 4.53 4.81 -37.94
N GLY A 37 4.53 3.71 -38.70
CA GLY A 37 4.34 2.36 -38.15
C GLY A 37 5.36 2.00 -37.08
N LEU A 38 6.65 2.27 -37.33
CA LEU A 38 7.72 2.05 -36.34
C LEU A 38 7.50 2.89 -35.07
N SER A 39 7.12 4.17 -35.22
CA SER A 39 6.86 5.05 -34.08
C SER A 39 5.71 4.54 -33.20
N LEU A 40 4.63 4.05 -33.82
CA LEU A 40 3.49 3.48 -33.12
C LEU A 40 3.89 2.23 -32.33
N VAL A 41 4.68 1.34 -32.93
CA VAL A 41 5.17 0.12 -32.27
C VAL A 41 6.06 0.46 -31.07
N LEU A 42 6.96 1.44 -31.19
CA LEU A 42 7.80 1.89 -30.09
C LEU A 42 7.00 2.50 -28.95
N ILE A 43 5.97 3.30 -29.25
CA ILE A 43 5.04 3.87 -28.26
C ILE A 43 4.30 2.75 -27.53
N LEU A 44 3.72 1.80 -28.27
CA LEU A 44 2.97 0.68 -27.70
C LEU A 44 3.85 -0.23 -26.85
N TRP A 45 5.08 -0.52 -27.30
CA TRP A 45 6.06 -1.28 -26.52
C TRP A 45 6.42 -0.56 -25.21
N GLY A 46 6.65 0.75 -25.28
CA GLY A 46 6.88 1.58 -24.09
C GLY A 46 5.72 1.53 -23.09
N ALA A 47 4.49 1.67 -23.59
CA ALA A 47 3.27 1.58 -22.77
C ALA A 47 3.11 0.18 -22.14
N PHE A 48 3.31 -0.89 -22.92
CA PHE A 48 3.25 -2.25 -22.42
C PHE A 48 4.25 -2.53 -21.30
N ARG A 49 5.50 -2.04 -21.46
CA ARG A 49 6.54 -2.17 -20.44
C ARG A 49 6.17 -1.40 -19.16
N GLU A 50 5.56 -0.23 -19.30
CA GLU A 50 5.04 0.53 -18.16
C GLU A 50 3.98 -0.27 -17.41
N LEU A 51 2.93 -0.70 -18.12
CA LEU A 51 1.83 -1.47 -17.56
C LEU A 51 2.30 -2.77 -16.89
N SER A 52 3.28 -3.45 -17.50
CA SER A 52 3.86 -4.67 -16.93
C SER A 52 4.54 -4.42 -15.59
N ALA A 53 5.28 -3.31 -15.44
CA ALA A 53 5.93 -2.95 -14.19
C ALA A 53 4.90 -2.62 -13.09
N HIS A 54 3.84 -1.90 -13.43
CA HIS A 54 2.73 -1.62 -12.52
C HIS A 54 2.02 -2.91 -12.09
N ALA A 55 1.74 -3.82 -13.03
CA ALA A 55 1.05 -5.08 -12.76
C ALA A 55 1.87 -6.01 -11.86
N GLU A 56 3.18 -6.11 -12.08
CA GLU A 56 4.07 -6.94 -11.26
C GLU A 56 4.11 -6.47 -9.80
N ILE A 57 4.27 -5.15 -9.59
CA ILE A 57 4.27 -4.57 -8.25
C ILE A 57 2.88 -4.70 -7.61
N SER A 58 1.82 -4.42 -8.35
CA SER A 58 0.44 -4.55 -7.87
C SER A 58 0.11 -5.98 -7.45
N ARG A 59 0.66 -6.99 -8.14
CA ARG A 59 0.50 -8.40 -7.78
C ARG A 59 1.24 -8.74 -6.49
N ALA A 60 2.47 -8.24 -6.31
CA ALA A 60 3.20 -8.41 -5.06
C ALA A 60 2.45 -7.75 -3.88
N LEU A 61 1.97 -6.53 -4.07
CA LEU A 61 1.16 -5.82 -3.08
C LEU A 61 -0.15 -6.55 -2.77
N SER A 62 -0.85 -7.09 -3.77
CA SER A 62 -2.16 -7.72 -3.55
C SER A 62 -2.09 -8.98 -2.69
N ILE A 63 -0.97 -9.72 -2.73
CA ILE A 63 -0.75 -10.90 -1.89
C ILE A 63 -0.04 -10.59 -0.56
N GLY A 64 0.26 -9.31 -0.30
CA GLY A 64 0.96 -8.89 0.91
C GLY A 64 2.48 -9.15 0.91
N ASP A 65 3.11 -9.38 -0.25
CA ASP A 65 4.56 -9.53 -0.37
C ASP A 65 5.25 -8.14 -0.32
N SER A 66 5.37 -7.62 0.91
CA SER A 66 5.96 -6.30 1.16
C SER A 66 7.42 -6.20 0.69
N ALA A 67 8.22 -7.26 0.90
CA ALA A 67 9.63 -7.29 0.51
C ALA A 67 9.81 -7.32 -1.02
N GLY A 68 9.07 -8.19 -1.70
CA GLY A 68 9.09 -8.27 -3.16
C GLY A 68 8.61 -6.97 -3.82
N ALA A 69 7.52 -6.38 -3.31
CA ALA A 69 7.01 -5.10 -3.80
C ALA A 69 8.04 -3.97 -3.64
N THR A 70 8.72 -3.89 -2.49
CA THR A 70 9.78 -2.90 -2.22
C THR A 70 10.91 -3.05 -3.24
N LYS A 71 11.43 -4.27 -3.41
CA LYS A 71 12.52 -4.56 -4.36
C LYS A 71 12.17 -4.20 -5.81
N LEU A 72 10.94 -4.51 -6.23
CA LEU A 72 10.47 -4.17 -7.58
C LEU A 72 10.34 -2.66 -7.76
N ALA A 73 9.80 -1.94 -6.77
CA ALA A 73 9.70 -0.49 -6.81
C ALA A 73 11.08 0.18 -6.85
N ASP A 74 12.05 -0.28 -6.05
CA ASP A 74 13.43 0.22 -6.06
C ASP A 74 14.11 0.04 -7.42
N ALA A 75 13.95 -1.14 -8.03
CA ALA A 75 14.48 -1.41 -9.37
C ALA A 75 13.91 -0.44 -10.42
N GLN A 76 12.63 -0.04 -10.30
CA GLN A 76 12.02 0.94 -11.19
C GLN A 76 12.49 2.37 -10.88
N LEU A 77 12.62 2.72 -9.60
CA LEU A 77 13.11 4.04 -9.17
C LEU A 77 14.55 4.30 -9.63
N GLY A 78 15.42 3.29 -9.59
CA GLY A 78 16.81 3.41 -10.07
C GLY A 78 16.93 3.57 -11.60
N ARG A 79 15.95 3.07 -12.36
CA ARG A 79 15.92 3.16 -13.84
C ARG A 79 15.27 4.43 -14.36
N ARG A 80 14.52 5.15 -13.53
CA ARG A 80 13.63 6.25 -13.95
C ARG A 80 14.13 7.58 -13.44
N ARG A 81 13.84 8.65 -14.18
CA ARG A 81 14.19 10.03 -13.80
C ARG A 81 12.96 10.93 -13.79
N GLY A 82 13.03 11.95 -12.94
CA GLY A 82 12.01 12.99 -12.82
C GLY A 82 10.61 12.46 -12.50
N LYS A 83 9.61 13.02 -13.17
CA LYS A 83 8.18 12.87 -12.84
C LYS A 83 7.63 11.45 -12.97
N ARG A 84 8.30 10.58 -13.74
CA ARG A 84 7.89 9.16 -13.92
C ARG A 84 8.17 8.30 -12.69
N ARG A 85 8.79 8.85 -11.64
CA ARG A 85 9.09 8.14 -10.38
C ARG A 85 7.91 8.15 -9.39
N GLY A 86 7.01 9.13 -9.47
CA GLY A 86 5.96 9.36 -8.47
C GLY A 86 5.13 8.12 -8.11
N PRO A 87 4.52 7.42 -9.09
CA PRO A 87 3.75 6.21 -8.79
C PRO A 87 4.56 5.10 -8.12
N PHE A 88 5.86 4.99 -8.44
CA PHE A 88 6.72 3.95 -7.87
C PHE A 88 7.10 4.27 -6.41
N PHE A 89 7.20 5.54 -6.04
CA PHE A 89 7.28 5.93 -4.63
C PHE A 89 6.00 5.57 -3.88
N ILE A 90 4.82 5.79 -4.47
CA ILE A 90 3.55 5.40 -3.83
C ILE A 90 3.48 3.87 -3.63
N TYR A 91 3.88 3.08 -4.62
CA TYR A 91 3.94 1.63 -4.44
C TYR A 91 4.92 1.20 -3.35
N ARG A 92 6.09 1.84 -3.28
CA ARG A 92 7.06 1.55 -2.23
C ARG A 92 6.51 1.93 -0.85
N ALA A 93 5.80 3.06 -0.75
CA ALA A 93 5.09 3.45 0.46
C ALA A 93 4.02 2.42 0.87
N MET A 94 3.22 1.90 -0.07
CA MET A 94 2.27 0.80 0.20
C MET A 94 3.00 -0.45 0.71
N ALA A 95 4.16 -0.78 0.13
CA ALA A 95 4.96 -1.92 0.57
C ALA A 95 5.53 -1.71 1.99
N HIS A 96 5.97 -0.49 2.31
CA HIS A 96 6.38 -0.12 3.66
C HIS A 96 5.23 -0.18 4.67
N GLU A 97 4.04 0.30 4.31
CA GLU A 97 2.83 0.13 5.13
C GLU A 97 2.53 -1.34 5.39
N LEU A 98 2.54 -2.19 4.36
CA LEU A 98 2.29 -3.62 4.52
C LEU A 98 3.34 -4.28 5.42
N GLY A 99 4.55 -3.74 5.46
CA GLY A 99 5.62 -4.17 6.36
C GLY A 99 5.66 -3.46 7.71
N GLY A 100 4.68 -2.60 8.05
CA GLY A 100 4.64 -1.85 9.31
C GLY A 100 5.68 -0.74 9.44
N ARG A 101 6.33 -0.32 8.35
CA ARG A 101 7.40 0.69 8.31
C ARG A 101 6.83 2.07 8.01
N TRP A 102 5.96 2.57 8.90
CA TRP A 102 5.14 3.76 8.69
C TRP A 102 5.95 5.03 8.40
N GLN A 103 7.08 5.25 9.10
CA GLN A 103 7.93 6.42 8.84
C GLN A 103 8.55 6.38 7.44
N GLN A 104 9.00 5.20 6.97
CA GLN A 104 9.56 5.05 5.62
C GLN A 104 8.47 5.26 4.56
N ALA A 105 7.24 4.80 4.83
CA ALA A 105 6.11 5.08 3.95
C ALA A 105 5.86 6.59 3.81
N LEU A 106 5.89 7.35 4.91
CA LEU A 106 5.75 8.81 4.86
C LEU A 106 6.86 9.49 4.05
N GLN A 107 8.12 9.09 4.25
CA GLN A 107 9.26 9.61 3.48
C GLN A 107 9.06 9.39 1.96
N ASP A 108 8.61 8.20 1.58
CA ASP A 108 8.30 7.90 0.17
C ASP A 108 7.15 8.75 -0.38
N LEU A 109 6.12 8.99 0.42
CA LEU A 109 4.99 9.83 0.01
C LEU A 109 5.37 11.32 -0.14
N ASP A 110 6.39 11.79 0.58
CA ASP A 110 6.92 13.14 0.43
C ASP A 110 7.74 13.27 -0.87
N GLU A 111 8.47 12.21 -1.23
CA GLU A 111 9.22 12.12 -2.49
C GLU A 111 8.31 11.91 -3.72
N ALA A 112 7.17 11.25 -3.55
CA ALA A 112 6.27 10.89 -4.63
C ALA A 112 5.77 12.10 -5.43
N LYS A 113 5.64 13.28 -4.77
CA LYS A 113 5.12 14.55 -5.33
C LYS A 113 4.07 14.31 -6.42
N PRO A 114 2.97 13.58 -6.12
CA PRO A 114 1.99 13.21 -7.13
C PRO A 114 1.43 14.50 -7.73
N ARG A 115 1.73 14.73 -9.01
CA ARG A 115 1.23 15.91 -9.73
C ARG A 115 -0.30 15.80 -9.77
N GLU A 116 -1.00 16.93 -9.71
CA GLU A 116 -2.36 17.01 -10.24
C GLU A 116 -2.31 17.11 -11.76
N PRO A 117 -3.05 16.26 -12.49
CA PRO A 117 -3.34 16.54 -13.88
C PRO A 117 -4.81 16.28 -14.22
N ARG A 118 -5.32 17.12 -15.13
CA ARG A 118 -6.58 16.95 -15.84
C ARG A 118 -6.74 15.48 -16.29
N GLY A 119 -7.72 14.77 -15.70
CA GLY A 119 -8.32 13.58 -16.30
C GLY A 119 -7.82 12.19 -15.88
N GLY A 120 -6.98 12.01 -14.84
CA GLY A 120 -6.66 10.62 -14.42
C GLY A 120 -5.72 10.39 -13.24
N ALA A 121 -4.83 11.33 -12.87
CA ALA A 121 -3.95 11.13 -11.70
C ALA A 121 -4.54 11.57 -10.36
N ALA A 122 -5.83 11.86 -10.33
CA ALA A 122 -6.60 11.97 -9.09
C ALA A 122 -6.51 10.69 -8.24
N SER A 123 -6.34 9.52 -8.86
CA SER A 123 -6.24 8.22 -8.16
C SER A 123 -4.96 8.09 -7.34
N TRP A 124 -3.81 8.56 -7.86
CA TRP A 124 -2.52 8.48 -7.16
C TRP A 124 -2.43 9.47 -5.99
N ARG A 125 -2.95 10.68 -6.17
CA ARG A 125 -3.02 11.66 -5.07
C ARG A 125 -3.91 11.15 -3.95
N LEU A 126 -5.09 10.62 -4.29
CA LEU A 126 -5.99 10.03 -3.30
C LEU A 126 -5.33 8.85 -2.59
N ALA A 127 -4.70 7.93 -3.33
CA ALA A 127 -3.98 6.80 -2.73
C ALA A 127 -2.88 7.28 -1.76
N ALA A 128 -2.09 8.29 -2.16
CA ALA A 128 -1.06 8.88 -1.30
C ALA A 128 -1.66 9.54 -0.04
N ALA A 129 -2.79 10.24 -0.16
CA ALA A 129 -3.49 10.83 0.98
C ALA A 129 -4.02 9.76 1.93
N CYS A 130 -4.69 8.71 1.42
CA CYS A 130 -5.18 7.58 2.23
C CYS A 130 -4.05 6.87 2.97
N LEU A 131 -2.89 6.68 2.32
CA LEU A 131 -1.71 6.08 2.94
C LEU A 131 -1.11 6.97 4.03
N ARG A 132 -1.06 8.30 3.80
CA ARG A 132 -0.57 9.26 4.79
C ARG A 132 -1.48 9.31 6.01
N VAL A 133 -2.80 9.35 5.82
CA VAL A 133 -3.80 9.22 6.91
C VAL A 133 -3.56 7.94 7.68
N SER A 134 -3.45 6.81 6.98
CA SER A 134 -3.22 5.51 7.58
C SER A 134 -1.93 5.46 8.41
N ALA A 135 -0.82 5.96 7.87
CA ALA A 135 0.46 6.00 8.58
C ALA A 135 0.41 6.94 9.79
N TRP A 136 -0.26 8.08 9.70
CA TRP A 136 -0.43 8.99 10.84
C TRP A 136 -1.31 8.40 11.95
N CYS A 137 -2.36 7.65 11.61
CA CYS A 137 -3.14 6.91 12.61
C CYS A 137 -2.26 5.93 13.39
N GLU A 138 -1.43 5.14 12.71
CA GLU A 138 -0.53 4.16 13.34
C GLU A 138 0.58 4.81 14.19
N LEU A 139 0.98 6.03 13.82
CA LEU A 139 1.96 6.83 14.57
C LEU A 139 1.34 7.69 15.67
N GLY A 140 0.03 7.59 15.91
CA GLY A 140 -0.68 8.37 16.93
C GLY A 140 -0.91 9.84 16.58
N GLN A 141 -0.65 10.26 15.34
CA GLN A 141 -0.86 11.62 14.84
C GLN A 141 -2.32 11.82 14.37
N VAL A 142 -3.27 11.43 15.20
CA VAL A 142 -4.70 11.37 14.86
C VAL A 142 -5.29 12.72 14.42
N PRO A 143 -4.99 13.86 15.07
CA PRO A 143 -5.52 15.16 14.62
C PRO A 143 -5.07 15.55 13.21
N ALA A 144 -3.80 15.28 12.87
CA ALA A 144 -3.28 15.55 11.53
C ALA A 144 -3.91 14.61 10.48
N ALA A 145 -4.10 13.33 10.84
CA ALA A 145 -4.81 12.35 10.02
C ALA A 145 -6.24 12.80 9.71
N ARG A 146 -6.99 13.27 10.72
CA ARG A 146 -8.33 13.82 10.57
C ARG A 146 -8.36 15.01 9.63
N GLN A 147 -7.50 16.00 9.86
CA GLN A 147 -7.45 17.20 9.04
C GLN A 147 -7.17 16.89 7.55
N LEU A 148 -6.19 16.03 7.27
CA LEU A 148 -5.88 15.62 5.90
C LEU A 148 -7.01 14.79 5.28
N PHE A 149 -7.62 13.91 6.08
CA PHE A 149 -8.75 13.11 5.62
C PHE A 149 -9.90 14.00 5.16
N ASP A 150 -10.32 14.95 5.99
CA ASP A 150 -11.43 15.85 5.67
C ASP A 150 -11.13 16.73 4.45
N ALA A 151 -9.88 17.20 4.32
CA ALA A 151 -9.46 18.06 3.22
C ALA A 151 -9.33 17.33 1.87
N GLU A 152 -8.77 16.11 1.86
CA GLU A 152 -8.35 15.44 0.61
C GLU A 152 -9.06 14.13 0.31
N VAL A 153 -9.50 13.39 1.33
CA VAL A 153 -10.03 12.03 1.18
C VAL A 153 -11.55 12.01 1.23
N ALA A 154 -12.16 12.71 2.20
CA ALA A 154 -13.60 12.75 2.41
C ALA A 154 -14.41 13.17 1.18
N PRO A 155 -13.98 14.15 0.34
CA PRO A 155 -14.71 14.51 -0.88
C PRO A 155 -14.88 13.36 -1.87
N ARG A 156 -14.05 12.31 -1.79
CA ARG A 156 -14.09 11.13 -2.66
C ARG A 156 -14.97 10.00 -2.14
N LEU A 157 -15.39 10.06 -0.88
CA LEU A 157 -16.36 9.10 -0.33
C LEU A 157 -17.76 9.26 -0.93
N ALA A 158 -18.11 10.46 -1.39
CA ALA A 158 -19.42 10.78 -1.94
C ALA A 158 -19.68 10.17 -3.34
N THR A 159 -18.67 9.56 -3.98
CA THR A 159 -18.80 8.94 -5.31
C THR A 159 -18.73 7.42 -5.20
N PRO A 160 -19.86 6.71 -5.05
CA PRO A 160 -19.86 5.26 -4.87
C PRO A 160 -19.43 4.53 -6.15
N GLY A 161 -18.59 3.50 -5.99
CA GLY A 161 -18.29 2.50 -7.03
C GLY A 161 -16.88 2.53 -7.64
N ASP A 162 -16.07 3.55 -7.34
CA ASP A 162 -14.67 3.63 -7.78
C ASP A 162 -13.71 2.89 -6.82
N ALA A 163 -12.64 2.29 -7.34
CA ALA A 163 -11.60 1.67 -6.50
C ALA A 163 -10.97 2.68 -5.52
N GLY A 164 -10.91 3.97 -5.92
CA GLY A 164 -10.48 5.06 -5.03
C GLY A 164 -11.40 5.23 -3.81
N SER A 165 -12.70 5.01 -3.96
CA SER A 165 -13.66 5.12 -2.85
C SER A 165 -13.43 4.02 -1.81
N LEU A 166 -13.01 2.82 -2.24
CA LEU A 166 -12.74 1.71 -1.32
C LEU A 166 -11.50 1.97 -0.45
N LEU A 167 -10.44 2.56 -1.01
CA LEU A 167 -9.27 2.97 -0.23
C LEU A 167 -9.60 4.10 0.75
N ALA A 168 -10.41 5.07 0.33
CA ALA A 168 -10.90 6.13 1.21
C ALA A 168 -11.75 5.57 2.37
N GLN A 169 -12.62 4.60 2.11
CA GLN A 169 -13.43 3.91 3.11
C GLN A 169 -12.56 3.13 4.11
N LEU A 170 -11.49 2.48 3.63
CA LEU A 170 -10.54 1.79 4.50
C LEU A 170 -9.79 2.78 5.40
N ALA A 171 -9.33 3.91 4.83
CA ALA A 171 -8.68 4.98 5.58
C ALA A 171 -9.61 5.57 6.66
N LEU A 172 -10.90 5.77 6.34
CA LEU A 172 -11.90 6.20 7.32
C LEU A 172 -12.04 5.21 8.48
N GLY A 173 -12.14 3.92 8.18
CA GLY A 173 -12.26 2.90 9.22
C GLY A 173 -11.05 2.88 10.17
N ARG A 174 -9.84 3.10 9.64
CA ARG A 174 -8.61 3.23 10.44
C ARG A 174 -8.57 4.50 11.27
N LEU A 175 -9.04 5.62 10.70
CA LEU A 175 -9.14 6.89 11.41
C LEU A 175 -10.11 6.79 12.59
N LEU A 176 -11.31 6.24 12.36
CA LEU A 176 -12.31 6.03 13.42
C LEU A 176 -11.77 5.12 14.54
N LEU A 177 -11.04 4.07 14.18
CA LEU A 177 -10.38 3.19 15.15
C LEU A 177 -9.34 3.97 15.98
N ALA A 178 -8.51 4.79 15.34
CA ALA A 178 -7.49 5.58 16.03
C ALA A 178 -8.07 6.68 16.93
N GLU A 179 -9.29 7.15 16.63
CA GLU A 179 -10.05 8.09 17.47
C GLU A 179 -10.78 7.42 18.64
N GLY A 180 -10.83 6.08 18.66
CA GLY A 180 -11.60 5.33 19.66
C GLY A 180 -13.10 5.20 19.33
N GLU A 181 -13.54 5.60 18.14
CA GLU A 181 -14.91 5.44 17.65
C GLU A 181 -15.17 4.00 17.17
N LEU A 182 -15.08 3.04 18.11
CA LEU A 182 -15.04 1.60 17.82
C LEU A 182 -16.26 1.11 17.05
N GLY A 183 -17.47 1.53 17.45
CA GLY A 183 -18.70 1.17 16.76
C GLY A 183 -18.79 1.77 15.34
N GLY A 184 -18.20 2.96 15.13
CA GLY A 184 -18.07 3.55 13.80
C GLY A 184 -17.08 2.77 12.93
N ALA A 185 -15.91 2.46 13.48
CA ALA A 185 -14.87 1.68 12.81
C ALA A 185 -15.38 0.29 12.39
N GLU A 186 -16.07 -0.42 13.29
CA GLU A 186 -16.62 -1.75 13.01
C GLU A 186 -17.63 -1.73 11.85
N ARG A 187 -18.59 -0.79 11.89
CA ARG A 187 -19.58 -0.61 10.81
C ARG A 187 -18.92 -0.31 9.48
N GLN A 188 -17.86 0.49 9.49
CA GLN A 188 -17.13 0.89 8.28
C GLN A 188 -16.27 -0.26 7.70
N LEU A 189 -15.59 -1.03 8.55
CA LEU A 189 -14.59 -2.03 8.15
C LEU A 189 -15.20 -3.41 7.82
N THR A 190 -16.31 -3.78 8.47
CA THR A 190 -16.99 -5.06 8.24
C THR A 190 -17.36 -5.33 6.76
N PRO A 191 -17.99 -4.39 6.02
CA PRO A 191 -18.27 -4.64 4.61
C PRO A 191 -17.00 -4.72 3.76
N LEU A 192 -15.94 -3.98 4.12
CA LEU A 192 -14.68 -3.95 3.38
C LEU A 192 -13.91 -5.26 3.48
N SER A 193 -13.89 -5.90 4.65
CA SER A 193 -13.21 -7.19 4.86
C SER A 193 -13.79 -8.32 3.98
N ARG A 194 -15.05 -8.19 3.58
CA ARG A 194 -15.77 -9.12 2.69
C ARG A 194 -15.75 -8.69 1.22
N ASN A 195 -15.32 -7.47 0.92
CA ASN A 195 -15.35 -6.94 -0.44
C ASN A 195 -14.15 -7.42 -1.26
N VAL A 196 -14.39 -8.38 -2.16
CA VAL A 196 -13.36 -8.97 -3.03
C VAL A 196 -12.67 -7.96 -3.96
N ARG A 197 -13.30 -6.82 -4.26
CA ARG A 197 -12.72 -5.77 -5.12
C ARG A 197 -11.53 -5.04 -4.48
N LEU A 198 -11.43 -5.06 -3.15
CA LEU A 198 -10.38 -4.39 -2.39
C LEU A 198 -9.02 -5.10 -2.53
N GLY A 199 -9.01 -6.38 -2.93
CA GLY A 199 -7.81 -7.21 -3.01
C GLY A 199 -7.46 -7.89 -1.67
N PRO A 200 -6.68 -9.00 -1.67
CA PRO A 200 -6.40 -9.76 -0.46
C PRO A 200 -5.68 -8.97 0.64
N ALA A 201 -4.63 -8.22 0.30
CA ALA A 201 -3.84 -7.47 1.29
C ALA A 201 -4.63 -6.36 2.00
N GLN A 202 -5.43 -5.60 1.28
CA GLN A 202 -6.27 -4.56 1.88
C GLN A 202 -7.44 -5.16 2.67
N ARG A 203 -7.97 -6.32 2.25
CA ARG A 203 -8.93 -7.07 3.09
C ARG A 203 -8.27 -7.56 4.38
N ALA A 204 -7.01 -8.00 4.30
CA ALA A 204 -6.23 -8.35 5.49
C ALA A 204 -6.06 -7.14 6.42
N GLN A 205 -5.80 -5.95 5.89
CA GLN A 205 -5.79 -4.70 6.67
C GLN A 205 -7.13 -4.47 7.37
N ALA A 206 -8.26 -4.63 6.67
CA ALA A 206 -9.59 -4.46 7.28
C ALA A 206 -9.82 -5.48 8.41
N PHE A 207 -9.47 -6.75 8.21
CA PHE A 207 -9.53 -7.77 9.26
C PHE A 207 -8.63 -7.46 10.45
N HIS A 208 -7.41 -6.96 10.20
CA HIS A 208 -6.50 -6.55 11.26
C HIS A 208 -7.08 -5.39 12.10
N CYS A 209 -7.69 -4.40 11.45
CA CYS A 209 -8.34 -3.30 12.16
C CYS A 209 -9.55 -3.78 12.97
N LEU A 210 -10.37 -4.68 12.41
CA LEU A 210 -11.47 -5.32 13.17
C LEU A 210 -10.94 -6.13 14.36
N ALA A 211 -9.79 -6.81 14.21
CA ALA A 211 -9.15 -7.50 15.33
C ALA A 211 -8.70 -6.52 16.42
N GLN A 212 -8.24 -5.32 16.06
CA GLN A 212 -7.94 -4.25 17.02
C GLN A 212 -9.21 -3.76 17.72
N VAL A 213 -10.31 -3.56 16.99
CA VAL A 213 -11.62 -3.22 17.59
C VAL A 213 -12.01 -4.26 18.63
N ALA A 214 -12.00 -5.55 18.26
CA ALA A 214 -12.35 -6.64 19.16
C ALA A 214 -11.46 -6.71 20.41
N ARG A 215 -10.16 -6.42 20.29
CA ARG A 215 -9.26 -6.31 21.45
C ARG A 215 -9.66 -5.18 22.39
N GLN A 216 -10.01 -4.01 21.83
CA GLN A 216 -10.38 -2.85 22.63
C GLN A 216 -11.77 -2.99 23.28
N THR A 217 -12.66 -3.81 22.72
CA THR A 217 -13.97 -4.13 23.32
C THR A 217 -13.92 -5.33 24.27
N GLY A 218 -12.78 -6.01 24.40
CA GLY A 218 -12.58 -7.15 25.31
C GLY A 218 -12.94 -8.52 24.74
N ASP A 219 -13.29 -8.63 23.45
CA ASP A 219 -13.54 -9.91 22.78
C ASP A 219 -12.23 -10.50 22.21
N ALA A 220 -11.48 -11.16 23.09
CA ALA A 220 -10.19 -11.77 22.75
C ALA A 220 -10.33 -12.90 21.70
N GLU A 221 -11.44 -13.64 21.71
CA GLU A 221 -11.65 -14.75 20.77
C GLU A 221 -11.94 -14.24 19.35
N ALA A 222 -12.82 -13.24 19.22
CA ALA A 222 -13.04 -12.59 17.94
C ALA A 222 -11.76 -11.94 17.42
N ALA A 223 -10.99 -11.26 18.28
CA ALA A 223 -9.71 -10.68 17.90
C ALA A 223 -8.74 -11.72 17.33
N ALA A 224 -8.59 -12.88 17.98
CA ALA A 224 -7.71 -13.94 17.51
C ALA A 224 -8.16 -14.51 16.15
N ARG A 225 -9.47 -14.77 15.98
CA ARG A 225 -10.04 -15.25 14.70
C ARG A 225 -9.84 -14.27 13.56
N LEU A 226 -10.11 -12.99 13.79
CA LEU A 226 -9.94 -11.93 12.80
C LEU A 226 -8.46 -11.75 12.43
N GLN A 227 -7.56 -11.84 13.40
CA GLN A 227 -6.12 -11.78 13.16
C GLN A 227 -5.64 -12.97 12.30
N ALA A 228 -6.12 -14.17 12.56
CA ALA A 228 -5.81 -15.36 11.74
C ALA A 228 -6.31 -15.20 10.29
N GLN A 229 -7.49 -14.60 10.09
CA GLN A 229 -8.01 -14.29 8.75
C GLN A 229 -7.14 -13.26 8.02
N ALA A 230 -6.65 -12.23 8.72
CA ALA A 230 -5.71 -11.27 8.15
C ALA A 230 -4.40 -11.95 7.71
N ALA A 231 -3.83 -12.78 8.58
CA ALA A 231 -2.58 -13.52 8.31
C ALA A 231 -2.72 -14.46 7.10
N ALA A 232 -3.86 -15.16 6.97
CA ALA A 232 -4.11 -16.07 5.86
C ALA A 232 -4.18 -15.35 4.49
N LEU A 233 -4.68 -14.11 4.45
CA LEU A 233 -4.81 -13.34 3.22
C LEU A 233 -3.52 -12.63 2.80
N ALA A 234 -2.67 -12.26 3.75
CA ALA A 234 -1.45 -11.49 3.51
C ALA A 234 -0.29 -11.96 4.42
N PRO A 235 0.24 -13.18 4.20
CA PRO A 235 1.21 -13.80 5.09
C PRO A 235 2.56 -13.04 5.17
N GLY A 236 2.91 -12.27 4.14
CA GLY A 236 4.13 -11.46 4.11
C GLY A 236 3.99 -10.04 4.71
N SER A 237 2.85 -9.75 5.32
CA SER A 237 2.55 -8.43 5.91
C SER A 237 2.77 -8.42 7.42
N VAL A 238 2.91 -7.23 8.00
CA VAL A 238 2.99 -6.99 9.45
C VAL A 238 1.78 -7.54 10.20
N PHE A 239 0.62 -7.63 9.52
CA PHE A 239 -0.59 -8.21 10.07
C PHE A 239 -0.45 -9.71 10.30
N ALA A 240 0.41 -10.42 9.58
CA ALA A 240 0.69 -11.82 9.89
C ALA A 240 1.61 -11.96 11.10
N SER A 241 2.58 -11.07 11.26
CA SER A 241 3.57 -11.10 12.35
C SER A 241 3.01 -10.68 13.72
N ALA A 242 1.92 -9.90 13.75
CA ALA A 242 1.24 -9.51 14.99
C ALA A 242 0.59 -10.69 15.76
N MET A 243 0.68 -11.92 15.25
CA MET A 243 0.40 -13.14 16.01
C MET A 243 1.52 -13.54 16.99
N ALA A 244 2.72 -12.94 16.88
CA ALA A 244 3.78 -13.16 17.87
C ALA A 244 3.41 -12.41 19.16
N PRO A 245 3.14 -13.14 20.25
CA PRO A 245 2.28 -12.62 21.30
C PRO A 245 2.93 -11.49 22.07
N THR A 246 2.14 -10.43 22.25
CA THR A 246 2.11 -9.45 23.34
C THR A 246 1.93 -10.12 24.72
N LEU A 247 2.45 -11.33 24.91
CA LEU A 247 2.56 -12.02 26.21
C LEU A 247 3.76 -11.48 26.99
N ALA A 248 4.80 -10.94 26.33
CA ALA A 248 5.95 -10.36 26.99
C ALA A 248 5.62 -9.05 27.73
N SER A 249 4.70 -8.23 27.21
CA SER A 249 4.26 -7.00 27.90
C SER A 249 3.20 -7.26 28.97
N ALA A 250 2.36 -8.29 28.82
CA ALA A 250 1.42 -8.69 29.86
C ALA A 250 2.13 -9.35 31.06
N THR A 251 3.17 -10.17 30.82
CA THR A 251 4.03 -10.68 31.89
C THR A 251 4.91 -9.58 32.50
N ALA A 252 5.48 -8.66 31.71
CA ALA A 252 6.26 -7.55 32.27
C ALA A 252 5.43 -6.65 33.20
N THR A 253 4.19 -6.32 32.82
CA THR A 253 3.30 -5.53 33.69
C THR A 253 2.87 -6.33 34.92
N ALA A 254 2.51 -7.61 34.78
CA ALA A 254 2.13 -8.45 35.93
C ALA A 254 3.28 -8.71 36.91
N THR A 255 4.51 -8.91 36.43
CA THR A 255 5.71 -9.05 37.26
C THR A 255 6.04 -7.73 37.96
N ALA A 256 5.92 -6.58 37.28
CA ALA A 256 6.15 -5.28 37.90
C ALA A 256 5.16 -4.98 39.04
N THR A 257 3.87 -5.31 38.88
CA THR A 257 2.87 -5.12 39.94
C THR A 257 3.08 -6.08 41.11
N ALA A 258 3.50 -7.33 40.84
CA ALA A 258 3.80 -8.31 41.88
C ALA A 258 5.05 -7.95 42.69
N THR A 259 6.11 -7.45 42.05
CA THR A 259 7.32 -6.98 42.73
C THR A 259 7.03 -5.74 43.58
N ALA A 260 6.24 -4.79 43.08
CA ALA A 260 5.84 -3.60 43.83
C ALA A 260 5.03 -3.93 45.10
N ALA A 261 4.11 -4.90 45.00
CA ALA A 261 3.32 -5.38 46.15
C ALA A 261 4.19 -6.09 47.20
N ALA A 262 5.19 -6.87 46.78
CA ALA A 262 6.11 -7.54 47.70
C ALA A 262 7.01 -6.55 48.47
N THR A 263 7.53 -5.51 47.81
CA THR A 263 8.34 -4.46 48.48
C THR A 263 7.54 -3.64 49.49
N LEU A 264 6.25 -3.43 49.26
CA LEU A 264 5.37 -2.71 50.20
C LEU A 264 5.03 -3.55 51.45
N ALA A 265 4.96 -4.88 51.31
CA ALA A 265 4.72 -5.77 52.44
C ALA A 265 5.95 -5.89 53.37
N ASP A 266 7.16 -5.88 52.80
CA ASP A 266 8.41 -6.01 53.57
C ASP A 266 8.75 -4.73 54.36
N ALA A 267 8.34 -3.57 53.84
CA ALA A 267 8.52 -2.28 54.52
C ALA A 267 7.56 -2.04 55.71
N ALA A 268 6.53 -2.88 55.86
CA ALA A 268 5.53 -2.77 56.93
C ALA A 268 5.80 -3.69 58.13
N ALA A 269 6.92 -4.43 58.14
CA ALA A 269 7.31 -5.27 59.27
C ALA A 269 7.72 -4.39 60.47
N PRO A 270 7.05 -4.48 61.63
CA PRO A 270 7.39 -3.67 62.79
C PRO A 270 8.73 -4.10 63.38
N LEU A 271 9.62 -3.12 63.60
CA LEU A 271 10.84 -3.29 64.38
C LEU A 271 10.43 -3.64 65.82
N GLY A 272 10.56 -4.93 66.16
CA GLY A 272 10.50 -5.43 67.54
C GLY A 272 11.76 -5.11 68.32
#